data_AF-A0A0H1AUP3-F1
#
_entry.id   AF-A0A0H1AUP3-F1
#
_cell.length_a   1.000
_cell.length_b   1.000
_cell.length_c   1.000
_cell.angle_alpha   90.00
_cell.angle_beta   90.00
_cell.angle_gamma   90.00
#
_symmetry.space_group_name_H-M   'P 1'
#
loop_
_entity.id
_entity.type
_entity.pdbx_description
1 polymer ?
#
loop_
_entity_poly.entity_id
_entity_poly.type
_entity_poly.pdbx_seq_one_letter_code
_entity_poly.pdbx_strand_id
1 'polypeptide(L)'
;MPASSSGPATGLLLALLAFAPAHAGDATTASAGTLSGLLAQRGYDTVPMRRYGEAHLAVEVRINGVAGTFLIDTGAGRTVIDRARQARFADGRQADASSGLQATGAGAGNLAIATLPGSRLAIGDYRDDDFTAHFLALDHVTAAFAQRGLPAIDGVLGADVLDRGQAVIDYPHLRLHLRNPAAPAASVSH
;
A
#
# COMPACT_ATOMS: atom_id res chain seq x y z
N MET A 1 74.51 -42.25 -3.53
CA MET A 1 73.07 -42.57 -3.59
C MET A 1 72.29 -41.40 -2.99
N PRO A 2 71.58 -40.58 -3.78
CA PRO A 2 70.66 -39.59 -3.24
C PRO A 2 69.22 -40.15 -3.27
N ALA A 3 68.46 -39.89 -2.20
CA ALA A 3 67.02 -40.06 -2.16
C ALA A 3 66.34 -38.70 -2.33
N SER A 4 65.28 -38.72 -3.13
CA SER A 4 64.27 -37.68 -3.39
C SER A 4 63.57 -37.22 -2.09
N SER A 5 63.00 -36.03 -1.97
CA SER A 5 61.79 -35.64 -2.70
C SER A 5 61.57 -34.12 -2.79
N SER A 6 60.99 -33.74 -3.92
CA SER A 6 60.52 -32.43 -4.33
C SER A 6 59.02 -32.27 -4.08
N GLY A 7 58.58 -31.08 -3.68
CA GLY A 7 57.20 -30.63 -3.84
C GLY A 7 57.18 -29.11 -4.11
N PRO A 8 56.66 -28.64 -5.26
CA PRO A 8 56.47 -27.20 -5.48
C PRO A 8 55.07 -26.76 -5.01
N ALA A 9 55.02 -25.69 -4.22
CA ALA A 9 53.77 -25.02 -3.85
C ALA A 9 53.32 -24.07 -4.98
N THR A 10 52.26 -24.51 -5.66
CA THR A 10 51.17 -23.79 -6.33
C THR A 10 51.33 -22.29 -6.59
N GLY A 11 51.44 -21.94 -7.89
CA GLY A 11 51.36 -20.58 -8.42
C GLY A 11 49.94 -19.99 -8.35
N LEU A 12 49.91 -18.68 -8.07
CA LEU A 12 48.71 -17.84 -8.03
C LEU A 12 48.32 -17.44 -9.46
N LEU A 13 47.16 -17.94 -9.93
CA LEU A 13 46.57 -17.59 -11.22
C LEU A 13 45.83 -16.25 -11.09
N LEU A 14 46.37 -15.18 -11.69
CA LEU A 14 45.73 -13.87 -11.78
C LEU A 14 44.73 -13.87 -12.95
N ALA A 15 43.44 -14.10 -12.66
CA ALA A 15 42.38 -14.03 -13.66
C ALA A 15 41.96 -12.55 -13.89
N LEU A 16 42.25 -12.01 -15.08
CA LEU A 16 41.65 -10.77 -15.58
C LEU A 16 40.14 -10.99 -15.78
N LEU A 17 39.32 -10.30 -14.99
CA LEU A 17 37.88 -10.14 -15.28
C LEU A 17 37.66 -8.74 -15.86
N ALA A 18 37.38 -8.70 -17.16
CA ALA A 18 36.97 -7.50 -17.88
C ALA A 18 35.64 -6.97 -17.33
N PHE A 19 35.62 -5.71 -16.93
CA PHE A 19 34.40 -4.99 -16.55
C PHE A 19 33.63 -4.64 -17.83
N ALA A 20 32.52 -5.34 -18.10
CA ALA A 20 31.52 -4.90 -19.05
C ALA A 20 30.43 -4.12 -18.30
N PRO A 21 29.95 -2.97 -18.77
CA PRO A 21 28.87 -2.26 -18.12
C PRO A 21 27.55 -2.95 -18.47
N ALA A 22 26.91 -3.60 -17.49
CA ALA A 22 25.54 -4.06 -17.63
C ALA A 22 24.59 -2.85 -17.57
N HIS A 23 24.36 -2.20 -18.71
CA HIS A 23 23.18 -1.38 -18.92
C HIS A 23 22.03 -2.32 -19.32
N ALA A 24 21.15 -2.62 -18.39
CA ALA A 24 19.83 -3.16 -18.68
C ALA A 24 18.84 -2.44 -17.77
N GLY A 25 18.36 -1.29 -18.24
CA GLY A 25 17.09 -0.76 -17.79
C GLY A 25 15.99 -1.60 -18.43
N ASP A 26 15.26 -2.37 -17.62
CA ASP A 26 13.97 -2.92 -18.05
C ASP A 26 12.88 -1.88 -17.75
N ALA A 27 12.82 -0.87 -18.61
CA ALA A 27 11.58 -0.13 -18.80
C ALA A 27 10.58 -1.10 -19.45
N THR A 28 9.74 -1.74 -18.63
CA THR A 28 8.60 -2.50 -19.14
C THR A 28 7.62 -1.50 -19.75
N THR A 29 7.71 -1.30 -21.06
CA THR A 29 6.69 -0.60 -21.83
C THR A 29 5.37 -1.36 -21.68
N ALA A 30 4.48 -0.85 -20.85
CA ALA A 30 3.12 -1.35 -20.74
C ALA A 30 2.50 -1.37 -22.15
N SER A 31 2.11 -2.56 -22.63
CA SER A 31 1.50 -2.72 -23.94
C SER A 31 0.25 -1.86 -24.05
N ALA A 32 0.24 -0.94 -25.02
CA ALA A 32 -0.85 -0.03 -25.33
C ALA A 32 -2.20 -0.73 -25.58
N GLY A 33 -2.22 -2.05 -25.81
CA GLY A 33 -3.44 -2.85 -25.99
C GLY A 33 -4.08 -3.39 -24.70
N THR A 34 -3.47 -3.16 -23.53
CA THR A 34 -3.99 -3.65 -22.23
C THR A 34 -4.67 -2.55 -21.44
N LEU A 35 -5.64 -2.88 -20.57
CA LEU A 35 -6.29 -1.90 -19.69
C LEU A 35 -5.27 -1.11 -18.88
N SER A 36 -4.29 -1.79 -18.28
CA SER A 36 -3.23 -1.13 -17.51
C SER A 36 -2.36 -0.24 -18.38
N GLY A 37 -2.04 -0.63 -19.61
CA GLY A 37 -1.30 0.22 -20.55
C GLY A 37 -2.08 1.49 -20.93
N LEU A 38 -3.38 1.36 -21.21
CA LEU A 38 -4.26 2.50 -21.48
C LEU A 38 -4.36 3.45 -20.28
N LEU A 39 -4.52 2.90 -19.07
CA LEU A 39 -4.62 3.69 -17.84
C LEU A 39 -3.29 4.36 -17.50
N ALA A 40 -2.15 3.68 -17.68
CA ALA A 40 -0.82 4.27 -17.49
C ALA A 40 -0.60 5.49 -18.42
N GLN A 41 -1.02 5.41 -19.69
CA GLN A 41 -0.99 6.57 -20.61
C GLN A 41 -1.86 7.74 -20.16
N ARG A 42 -2.87 7.49 -19.30
CA ARG A 42 -3.74 8.50 -18.69
C ARG A 42 -3.25 8.95 -17.31
N GLY A 43 -2.06 8.54 -16.90
CA GLY A 43 -1.43 8.94 -15.64
C GLY A 43 -1.90 8.15 -14.42
N TYR A 44 -2.40 6.93 -14.62
CA TYR A 44 -2.71 6.03 -13.51
C TYR A 44 -1.50 5.18 -13.11
N ASP A 45 -1.30 5.08 -11.81
CA ASP A 45 -0.43 4.11 -11.18
C ASP A 45 -1.16 2.77 -11.06
N THR A 46 -0.43 1.68 -11.23
CA THR A 46 -0.96 0.32 -11.12
C THR A 46 -0.44 -0.33 -9.84
N VAL A 47 -1.37 -0.76 -8.98
CA VAL A 47 -1.05 -1.36 -7.68
C VAL A 47 -1.57 -2.80 -7.65
N PRO A 48 -0.73 -3.79 -7.28
CA PRO A 48 -1.20 -5.16 -7.14
C PRO A 48 -2.15 -5.29 -5.95
N MET A 49 -3.29 -5.92 -6.20
CA MET A 49 -4.22 -6.39 -5.17
C MET A 49 -3.98 -7.87 -4.90
N ARG A 50 -4.50 -8.35 -3.77
CA ARG A 50 -4.56 -9.78 -3.45
C ARG A 50 -5.96 -10.17 -3.01
N ARG A 51 -6.35 -11.42 -3.25
CA ARG A 51 -7.53 -12.01 -2.62
C ARG A 51 -7.30 -12.10 -1.11
N TYR A 52 -8.33 -11.80 -0.33
CA TYR A 52 -8.33 -11.92 1.12
C TYR A 52 -9.47 -12.83 1.56
N GLY A 53 -9.12 -14.06 1.92
CA GLY A 53 -10.08 -15.15 1.95
C GLY A 53 -10.75 -15.33 0.58
N GLU A 54 -12.01 -15.73 0.59
CA GLU A 54 -12.75 -16.05 -0.64
C GLU A 54 -13.45 -14.84 -1.26
N ALA A 55 -13.75 -13.81 -0.46
CA ALA A 55 -14.71 -12.77 -0.83
C ALA A 55 -14.08 -11.39 -1.07
N HIS A 56 -12.99 -11.05 -0.39
CA HIS A 56 -12.51 -9.68 -0.34
C HIS A 56 -11.23 -9.48 -1.16
N LEU A 57 -10.96 -8.22 -1.50
CA LEU A 57 -9.70 -7.76 -2.08
C LEU A 57 -8.94 -6.96 -1.02
N ALA A 58 -7.63 -7.09 -1.00
CA ALA A 58 -6.74 -6.33 -0.13
C ALA A 58 -5.60 -5.70 -0.91
N VAL A 59 -5.10 -4.59 -0.38
CA VAL A 59 -3.94 -3.86 -0.89
C VAL A 59 -3.04 -3.45 0.27
N GLU A 60 -1.75 -3.28 0.00
CA GLU A 60 -0.82 -2.67 0.95
C GLU A 60 -0.99 -1.14 0.89
N VAL A 61 -1.23 -0.53 2.04
CA VAL A 61 -1.30 0.93 2.20
C VAL A 61 -0.24 1.34 3.21
N ARG A 62 0.52 2.38 2.90
CA ARG A 62 1.41 3.05 3.86
C ARG A 62 0.73 4.29 4.40
N ILE A 63 0.56 4.37 5.71
CA ILE A 63 0.07 5.58 6.38
C ILE A 63 1.17 6.07 7.31
N ASN A 64 1.58 7.32 7.15
CA ASN A 64 2.71 7.92 7.85
C ASN A 64 3.99 7.06 7.75
N GLY A 65 4.23 6.48 6.57
CA GLY A 65 5.37 5.60 6.30
C GLY A 65 5.22 4.16 6.78
N VAL A 66 4.20 3.84 7.57
CA VAL A 66 3.98 2.49 8.11
C VAL A 66 3.07 1.69 7.19
N ALA A 67 3.55 0.52 6.75
CA ALA A 67 2.78 -0.37 5.88
C ALA A 67 1.71 -1.17 6.65
N GLY A 68 0.54 -1.32 6.05
CA GLY A 68 -0.55 -2.15 6.56
C GLY A 68 -1.37 -2.80 5.45
N THR A 69 -2.11 -3.85 5.81
CA THR A 69 -3.05 -4.54 4.93
C THR A 69 -4.43 -3.92 5.05
N PHE A 70 -4.95 -3.39 3.96
CA PHE A 70 -6.28 -2.78 3.93
C PHE A 70 -7.19 -3.55 2.98
N LEU A 71 -8.40 -3.84 3.43
CA LEU A 71 -9.44 -4.32 2.51
C LEU A 71 -9.96 -3.18 1.64
N ILE A 72 -10.28 -3.47 0.40
CA ILE A 72 -10.96 -2.49 -0.47
C ILE A 72 -12.46 -2.62 -0.25
N ASP A 73 -13.10 -1.53 0.20
CA ASP A 73 -14.53 -1.48 0.47
C ASP A 73 -15.14 -0.22 -0.15
N THR A 74 -15.76 -0.38 -1.33
CA THR A 74 -16.47 0.70 -2.01
C THR A 74 -17.74 1.15 -1.27
N GLY A 75 -18.22 0.37 -0.30
CA GLY A 75 -19.35 0.72 0.57
C GLY A 75 -18.95 1.54 1.80
N ALA A 76 -17.66 1.59 2.15
CA ALA A 76 -17.15 2.42 3.23
C ALA A 76 -16.96 3.86 2.76
N GLY A 77 -17.63 4.83 3.38
CA GLY A 77 -17.48 6.25 3.01
C GLY A 77 -16.11 6.85 3.38
N ARG A 78 -15.37 6.24 4.30
CA ARG A 78 -14.06 6.70 4.79
C ARG A 78 -13.09 5.54 4.90
N THR A 79 -11.80 5.84 4.69
CA THR A 79 -10.70 4.93 4.94
C THR A 79 -10.43 4.90 6.44
N VAL A 80 -10.58 3.72 7.05
CA VAL A 80 -10.44 3.53 8.50
C VAL A 80 -9.29 2.59 8.81
N ILE A 81 -8.59 2.88 9.91
CA ILE A 81 -7.55 2.06 10.52
C ILE A 81 -8.16 1.45 11.77
N ASP A 82 -7.86 0.18 12.04
CA ASP A 82 -8.28 -0.42 13.30
C ASP A 82 -7.69 0.36 14.49
N ARG A 83 -8.56 0.73 15.43
CA ARG A 83 -8.18 1.49 16.62
C ARG A 83 -7.13 0.76 17.46
N ALA A 84 -7.12 -0.58 17.48
CA ALA A 84 -6.08 -1.36 18.16
C ALA A 84 -4.66 -1.09 17.59
N ARG A 85 -4.57 -0.54 16.38
CA ARG A 85 -3.32 -0.23 15.68
C ARG A 85 -3.00 1.27 15.65
N GLN A 86 -3.80 2.10 16.32
CA GLN A 86 -3.66 3.56 16.28
C GLN A 86 -2.24 4.02 16.62
N ALA A 87 -1.65 3.51 17.71
CA ALA A 87 -0.31 3.89 18.14
C ALA A 87 0.76 3.62 17.06
N ARG A 88 0.58 2.57 16.25
CA ARG A 88 1.50 2.20 15.17
C ARG A 88 1.42 3.16 13.98
N PHE A 89 0.24 3.66 13.65
CA PHE A 89 0.03 4.51 12.47
C PHE A 89 0.00 6.02 12.77
N ALA A 90 -0.08 6.41 14.04
CA ALA A 90 -0.24 7.81 14.43
C ALA A 90 1.06 8.64 14.44
N ASP A 91 2.23 8.03 14.20
CA ASP A 91 3.53 8.72 14.15
C ASP A 91 3.81 9.57 15.41
N GLY A 92 3.51 8.99 16.59
CA GLY A 92 3.65 9.66 17.88
C GLY A 92 2.62 10.77 18.18
N ARG A 93 1.70 11.06 17.25
CA ARG A 93 0.65 12.06 17.43
C ARG A 93 -0.59 11.49 18.12
N GLN A 94 -1.39 12.36 18.72
CA GLN A 94 -2.68 11.99 19.30
C GLN A 94 -3.81 12.20 18.29
N ALA A 95 -4.63 11.18 18.09
CA ALA A 95 -5.85 11.29 17.31
C ALA A 95 -6.95 11.95 18.14
N ASP A 96 -7.72 12.82 17.51
CA ASP A 96 -8.86 13.50 18.12
C ASP A 96 -10.07 12.57 18.17
N ALA A 97 -10.42 12.11 19.37
CA ALA A 97 -11.61 11.31 19.62
C ALA A 97 -12.89 12.14 19.79
N SER A 98 -12.79 13.48 19.81
CA SER A 98 -13.91 14.42 19.99
C SER A 98 -14.53 14.90 18.68
N SER A 99 -14.09 14.36 17.53
CA SER A 99 -14.56 14.74 16.19
C SER A 99 -16.07 14.64 15.97
N GLY A 100 -16.80 13.94 16.86
CA GLY A 100 -18.24 13.69 16.76
C GLY A 100 -18.60 12.72 15.64
N LEU A 101 -17.64 12.27 14.83
CA LEU A 101 -17.86 11.33 13.74
C LEU A 101 -18.20 9.96 14.30
N GLN A 102 -19.23 9.36 13.72
CA GLN A 102 -19.73 8.03 14.07
C GLN A 102 -19.77 7.17 12.81
N ALA A 103 -19.38 5.91 12.95
CA ALA A 103 -19.61 4.94 11.91
C ALA A 103 -21.12 4.62 11.83
N THR A 104 -21.63 4.60 10.60
CA THR A 104 -23.01 4.17 10.30
C THR A 104 -22.93 3.08 9.24
N GLY A 105 -23.47 1.90 9.53
CA GLY A 105 -23.38 0.75 8.61
C GLY A 105 -23.67 -0.58 9.30
N ALA A 106 -23.66 -1.66 8.51
CA ALA A 106 -23.87 -3.01 8.99
C ALA A 106 -22.76 -3.42 9.98
N GLY A 107 -23.06 -3.39 11.27
CA GLY A 107 -22.15 -3.81 12.35
C GLY A 107 -21.44 -2.69 13.12
N ALA A 108 -21.61 -1.42 12.72
CA ALA A 108 -20.84 -0.30 13.29
C ALA A 108 -21.70 0.80 13.95
N GLY A 109 -22.99 0.57 14.17
CA GLY A 109 -23.91 1.59 14.70
C GLY A 109 -23.36 2.32 15.93
N ASN A 110 -23.11 3.63 15.76
CA ASN A 110 -22.61 4.56 16.80
C ASN A 110 -21.21 4.23 17.36
N LEU A 111 -20.34 3.63 16.55
CA LEU A 111 -18.93 3.51 16.93
C LEU A 111 -18.19 4.81 16.66
N ALA A 112 -17.59 5.36 17.72
CA ALA A 112 -16.84 6.62 17.65
C ALA A 112 -15.62 6.51 16.73
N ILE A 113 -15.47 7.50 15.85
CA ILE A 113 -14.32 7.63 14.97
C ILE A 113 -13.39 8.71 15.55
N ALA A 114 -12.12 8.34 15.73
CA ALA A 114 -11.08 9.31 16.07
C ALA A 114 -10.36 9.72 14.79
N THR A 115 -9.96 10.97 14.67
CA THR A 115 -9.37 11.52 13.45
C THR A 115 -7.95 11.99 13.68
N LEU A 116 -7.12 11.85 12.66
CA LEU A 116 -5.77 12.39 12.65
C LEU A 116 -5.48 13.06 11.31
N PRO A 117 -5.82 14.35 11.19
CA PRO A 117 -5.52 15.18 10.01
C PRO A 117 -4.02 15.31 9.74
N GLY A 118 -3.65 15.72 8.53
CA GLY A 118 -2.24 15.87 8.12
C GLY A 118 -1.46 14.57 8.18
N SER A 119 -2.14 13.44 7.95
CA SER A 119 -1.49 12.15 7.73
C SER A 119 -1.10 12.02 6.26
N ARG A 120 -0.09 11.21 5.98
CA ARG A 120 0.34 10.92 4.60
C ARG A 120 -0.05 9.50 4.24
N LEU A 121 -0.76 9.32 3.14
CA LEU A 121 -1.16 8.02 2.61
C LEU A 121 -0.43 7.73 1.31
N ALA A 122 0.06 6.50 1.17
CA ALA A 122 0.74 6.02 -0.03
C ALA A 122 0.25 4.61 -0.39
N ILE A 123 -0.05 4.39 -1.67
CA ILE A 123 -0.47 3.10 -2.21
C ILE A 123 0.29 2.87 -3.53
N GLY A 124 1.33 2.04 -3.50
CA GLY A 124 2.28 1.99 -4.63
C GLY A 124 2.92 3.36 -4.86
N ASP A 125 2.68 3.97 -6.03
CA ASP A 125 3.15 5.32 -6.38
C ASP A 125 2.10 6.42 -6.14
N TYR A 126 0.84 6.06 -5.83
CA TYR A 126 -0.18 7.01 -5.41
C TYR A 126 0.21 7.67 -4.08
N ARG A 127 0.08 8.99 -3.98
CA ARG A 127 0.38 9.81 -2.79
C ARG A 127 -0.79 10.74 -2.48
N ASP A 128 -1.13 10.80 -1.20
CA ASP A 128 -2.04 11.80 -0.64
C ASP A 128 -1.45 12.34 0.67
N ASP A 129 -0.85 13.52 0.59
CA ASP A 129 -0.21 14.18 1.72
C ASP A 129 -1.20 15.00 2.59
N ASP A 130 -2.44 15.17 2.11
CA ASP A 130 -3.52 15.86 2.83
C ASP A 130 -4.54 14.86 3.42
N PHE A 131 -4.13 13.59 3.58
CA PHE A 131 -5.00 12.52 4.06
C PHE A 131 -5.35 12.69 5.55
N THR A 132 -6.60 12.38 5.90
CA THR A 132 -7.03 12.29 7.31
C THR A 132 -7.20 10.82 7.67
N ALA A 133 -6.38 10.34 8.61
CA ALA A 133 -6.54 8.99 9.12
C ALA A 133 -7.74 8.92 10.07
N HIS A 134 -8.63 7.97 9.83
CA HIS A 134 -9.77 7.68 10.72
C HIS A 134 -9.50 6.39 11.48
N PHE A 135 -9.70 6.39 12.79
CA PHE A 135 -9.56 5.20 13.63
C PHE A 135 -10.94 4.72 14.06
N LEU A 136 -11.23 3.44 13.84
CA LEU A 136 -12.50 2.81 14.17
C LEU A 136 -12.22 1.45 14.83
N ALA A 137 -13.03 1.06 15.81
CA ALA A 137 -12.91 -0.24 16.44
C ALA A 137 -13.37 -1.34 15.46
N LEU A 138 -12.44 -2.17 14.97
CA LEU A 138 -12.72 -3.25 14.01
C LEU A 138 -12.76 -4.63 14.67
N ASP A 139 -13.05 -4.71 15.97
CA ASP A 139 -13.05 -5.96 16.75
C ASP A 139 -13.98 -7.01 16.14
N HIS A 140 -15.17 -6.60 15.69
CA HIS A 140 -16.15 -7.50 15.07
C HIS A 140 -15.65 -8.09 13.75
N VAL A 141 -14.96 -7.28 12.92
CA VAL A 141 -14.35 -7.74 11.66
C VAL A 141 -13.22 -8.72 11.96
N THR A 142 -12.34 -8.35 12.89
CA THR A 142 -11.19 -9.17 13.27
C THR A 142 -11.64 -10.52 13.86
N ALA A 143 -12.67 -10.53 14.71
CA ALA A 143 -13.23 -11.75 15.27
C ALA A 143 -13.82 -12.67 14.18
N ALA A 144 -14.59 -12.11 13.23
CA ALA A 144 -15.16 -12.88 12.12
C ALA A 144 -14.09 -13.48 11.20
N PHE A 145 -12.97 -12.77 11.00
CA PHE A 145 -11.83 -13.29 10.24
C PHE A 145 -11.07 -14.38 10.99
N ALA A 146 -10.83 -14.19 12.29
CA ALA A 146 -10.19 -15.19 13.14
C ALA A 146 -10.99 -16.51 13.15
N GLN A 147 -12.33 -16.46 13.23
CA GLN A 147 -13.19 -17.64 13.16
C GLN A 147 -13.04 -18.43 11.84
N ARG A 148 -12.58 -17.76 10.78
CA ARG A 148 -12.34 -18.35 9.45
C ARG A 148 -10.86 -18.66 9.20
N GLY A 149 -9.99 -18.52 10.21
CA GLY A 149 -8.55 -18.73 10.10
C GLY A 149 -7.84 -17.68 9.23
N LEU A 150 -8.46 -16.53 9.00
CA LEU A 150 -7.86 -15.43 8.26
C LEU A 150 -7.01 -14.55 9.19
N PRO A 151 -5.92 -13.95 8.69
CA PRO A 151 -5.14 -13.00 9.47
C PRO A 151 -5.99 -11.78 9.88
N ALA A 152 -5.44 -10.94 10.75
CA ALA A 152 -6.06 -9.65 11.06
C ALA A 152 -5.64 -8.60 10.00
N ILE A 153 -6.57 -7.71 9.64
CA ILE A 153 -6.32 -6.59 8.72
C ILE A 153 -5.98 -5.32 9.49
N ASP A 154 -5.22 -4.40 8.91
CA ASP A 154 -4.89 -3.13 9.55
C ASP A 154 -5.97 -2.06 9.36
N GLY A 155 -6.80 -2.18 8.33
CA GLY A 155 -7.88 -1.24 8.07
C GLY A 155 -8.70 -1.56 6.82
N VAL A 156 -9.53 -0.60 6.44
CA VAL A 156 -10.41 -0.65 5.27
C VAL A 156 -10.16 0.62 4.45
N LEU A 157 -9.88 0.46 3.16
CA LEU A 157 -9.73 1.52 2.17
C LEU A 157 -11.10 1.86 1.59
N GLY A 158 -11.56 3.08 1.87
CA GLY A 158 -12.91 3.54 1.55
C GLY A 158 -12.99 4.52 0.38
N ALA A 159 -14.19 5.00 0.14
CA ALA A 159 -14.56 5.89 -0.96
C ALA A 159 -13.80 7.23 -0.96
N ASP A 160 -13.39 7.75 0.20
CA ASP A 160 -12.61 8.99 0.29
C ASP A 160 -11.28 8.92 -0.49
N VAL A 161 -10.58 7.80 -0.42
CA VAL A 161 -9.34 7.57 -1.17
C VAL A 161 -9.64 7.03 -2.57
N LEU A 162 -10.60 6.11 -2.69
CA LEU A 162 -10.94 5.51 -3.99
C LEU A 162 -11.49 6.54 -4.99
N ASP A 163 -12.35 7.45 -4.54
CA ASP A 163 -12.92 8.52 -5.38
C ASP A 163 -11.85 9.58 -5.73
N ARG A 164 -11.08 10.03 -4.72
CA ARG A 164 -9.97 10.98 -4.92
C ARG A 164 -8.93 10.44 -5.90
N GLY A 165 -8.64 9.14 -5.85
CA GLY A 165 -7.74 8.45 -6.77
C GLY A 165 -8.37 8.04 -8.10
N GLN A 166 -9.65 8.39 -8.36
CA GLN A 166 -10.41 8.00 -9.55
C GLN A 166 -10.33 6.49 -9.84
N ALA A 167 -10.45 5.67 -8.79
CA ALA A 167 -10.04 4.28 -8.79
C ALA A 167 -10.70 3.42 -9.88
N VAL A 168 -9.90 2.55 -10.51
CA VAL A 168 -10.39 1.45 -11.34
C VAL A 168 -9.97 0.12 -10.71
N ILE A 169 -10.94 -0.75 -10.42
CA ILE A 169 -10.70 -2.06 -9.79
C ILE A 169 -10.80 -3.15 -10.86
N ASP A 170 -9.65 -3.69 -11.27
CA ASP A 170 -9.54 -4.79 -12.22
C ASP A 170 -9.47 -6.12 -11.47
N TYR A 171 -10.63 -6.77 -11.32
CA TYR A 171 -10.76 -8.07 -10.66
C TYR A 171 -10.03 -9.22 -11.37
N PRO A 172 -10.15 -9.38 -12.71
CA PRO A 172 -9.44 -10.44 -13.43
C PRO A 172 -7.92 -10.42 -13.23
N HIS A 173 -7.31 -9.23 -13.23
CA HIS A 173 -5.85 -9.10 -13.11
C HIS A 173 -5.38 -8.78 -11.69
N LEU A 174 -6.31 -8.62 -10.74
CA LEU A 174 -6.05 -8.18 -9.37
C LEU A 174 -5.22 -6.87 -9.34
N ARG A 175 -5.66 -5.86 -10.08
CA ARG A 175 -5.02 -4.53 -10.11
C ARG A 175 -5.96 -3.44 -9.63
N LEU A 176 -5.44 -2.60 -8.75
CA LEU A 176 -6.05 -1.33 -8.39
C LEU A 176 -5.31 -0.25 -9.15
N HIS A 177 -6.02 0.50 -9.99
CA HIS A 177 -5.46 1.65 -10.66
C HIS A 177 -5.88 2.92 -9.95
N LEU A 178 -4.91 3.75 -9.57
CA LEU A 178 -5.15 5.03 -8.91
C LEU A 178 -4.43 6.13 -9.66
N ARG A 179 -5.01 7.32 -9.68
CA ARG A 179 -4.38 8.52 -10.22
C ARG A 179 -4.03 9.44 -9.07
N ASN A 180 -2.80 9.96 -9.08
CA ASN A 180 -2.42 11.00 -8.11
C ASN A 180 -3.38 12.19 -8.21
N PRO A 181 -3.86 12.73 -7.08
CA PRO A 181 -4.59 13.98 -7.10
C PRO A 181 -3.70 15.04 -7.75
N ALA A 182 -4.28 15.87 -8.63
CA ALA A 182 -3.53 17.01 -9.17
C ALA A 182 -3.02 17.84 -7.99
N ALA A 183 -1.75 18.26 -8.03
CA ALA A 183 -1.21 19.18 -7.04
C ALA A 183 -2.20 20.34 -6.88
N PRO A 184 -2.56 20.75 -5.65
CA PRO A 184 -3.49 21.86 -5.46
C PRO A 184 -2.99 23.04 -6.28
N ALA A 185 -3.88 23.61 -7.11
CA ALA A 185 -3.56 24.82 -7.83
C ALA A 185 -3.06 25.84 -6.80
N ALA A 186 -1.82 26.29 -6.96
CA ALA A 186 -1.23 27.30 -6.08
C ALA A 186 -2.25 28.43 -5.92
N SER A 187 -2.65 28.69 -4.68
CA SER A 187 -3.70 29.62 -4.33
C SER A 187 -3.45 30.93 -5.07
N VAL A 188 -4.34 31.28 -6.00
CA VAL A 188 -4.36 32.64 -6.54
C VAL A 188 -4.87 33.51 -5.41
N SER A 189 -3.95 34.23 -4.79
CA SER A 189 -4.25 35.28 -3.82
C SER A 189 -5.20 36.29 -4.48
N HIS A 190 -6.35 36.55 -3.85
CA HIS A 190 -7.14 37.75 -4.06
C HIS A 190 -7.18 38.51 -2.74
#